data_AF-A0A965M6I7-F1
#
_entry.id   AF-A0A965M6I7-F1
#
_cell.length_a   1.000
_cell.length_b   1.000
_cell.length_c   1.000
_cell.angle_alpha   90.00
_cell.angle_beta   90.00
_cell.angle_gamma   90.00
#
_symmetry.space_group_name_H-M   'P 1'
#
loop_
_entity.id
_entity.type
_entity.pdbx_description
1 polymer ?
#
loop_
_entity_poly.entity_id
_entity_poly.type
_entity_poly.pdbx_seq_one_letter_code
_entity_poly.pdbx_strand_id
1 'polypeptide(L)'
;MPTDTENPEIEKMEDVNDLDPKSQEKIKNLIPKAYCRHRSWGVGQITQKDEALGAFLIDFRTKKGHSMEFGYAAESLKHLPDEHLEARILRETDAIRTMAQDQVAEFMKLAVDSLKKEATPLRLEEAMVPHVFPAEGWKKFWEAAKRAMKKDAKFVIPGKKHEPIQYLEE
;
A
#
# COMPACT_ATOMS: atom_id res chain seq x y z
N MET A 1 33.32 -14.57 -3.04
CA MET A 1 32.32 -13.50 -3.02
C MET A 1 31.01 -14.07 -2.51
N PRO A 2 30.52 -13.60 -1.37
CA PRO A 2 29.09 -13.36 -1.23
C PRO A 2 28.87 -11.87 -0.95
N THR A 3 27.78 -11.39 -1.52
CA THR A 3 27.41 -9.99 -1.72
C THR A 3 27.26 -9.24 -0.40
N ASP A 4 28.04 -8.17 -0.29
CA ASP A 4 27.79 -7.03 0.58
C ASP A 4 26.32 -6.63 0.44
N THR A 5 25.52 -6.97 1.44
CA THR A 5 24.17 -6.40 1.56
C THR A 5 24.40 -5.08 2.27
N GLU A 6 24.63 -4.05 1.45
CA GLU A 6 24.68 -2.65 1.83
C GLU A 6 23.53 -2.37 2.82
N ASN A 7 23.87 -2.30 4.10
CA ASN A 7 23.04 -1.70 5.12
C ASN A 7 23.43 -0.23 5.10
N PRO A 8 22.65 0.67 4.47
CA PRO A 8 23.00 2.07 4.46
C PRO A 8 23.08 2.53 5.91
N GLU A 9 24.27 3.04 6.25
CA GLU A 9 24.61 3.71 7.48
C GLU A 9 23.50 4.70 7.83
N ILE A 10 22.82 4.49 8.96
CA ILE A 10 21.91 5.47 9.54
C ILE A 10 22.81 6.52 10.20
N GLU A 11 23.41 7.38 9.37
CA GLU A 11 24.19 8.53 9.79
C GLU A 11 23.49 9.82 9.35
N LYS A 12 22.53 10.27 10.18
CA LYS A 12 22.35 11.64 10.70
C LYS A 12 20.96 11.77 11.31
N MET A 13 20.91 11.85 12.64
CA MET A 13 19.70 12.16 13.39
C MET A 13 19.23 13.59 13.03
N GLU A 14 18.27 13.70 12.12
CA GLU A 14 17.55 14.93 11.82
C GLU A 14 16.36 15.05 12.79
N ASP A 15 16.40 16.06 13.67
CA ASP A 15 15.26 16.45 14.48
C ASP A 15 14.04 16.75 13.57
N VAL A 16 12.83 16.36 13.98
CA VAL A 16 11.56 16.71 13.29
C VAL A 16 11.46 18.20 12.93
N ASN A 17 12.16 19.05 13.68
CA ASN A 17 12.12 20.49 13.59
C ASN A 17 13.06 21.07 12.52
N ASP A 18 14.03 20.29 12.03
CA ASP A 18 14.93 20.67 10.94
C ASP A 18 14.36 20.31 9.56
N LEU A 19 13.31 19.48 9.52
CA LEU A 19 12.66 19.05 8.29
C LEU A 19 11.84 20.17 7.64
N ASP A 20 11.87 20.21 6.31
CA ASP A 20 10.99 21.07 5.51
C ASP A 20 9.51 20.97 5.96
N PRO A 21 8.74 22.08 5.92
CA PRO A 21 7.35 22.10 6.36
C PRO A 21 6.48 21.06 5.64
N LYS A 22 6.80 20.73 4.39
CA LYS A 22 6.14 19.65 3.61
C LYS A 22 6.39 18.27 4.22
N SER A 23 7.62 18.00 4.66
CA SER A 23 8.00 16.75 5.30
C SER A 23 7.33 16.65 6.67
N GLN A 24 7.28 17.76 7.42
CA GLN A 24 6.55 17.86 8.69
C GLN A 24 5.05 17.54 8.53
N GLU A 25 4.39 18.04 7.48
CA GLU A 25 2.98 17.68 7.22
C GLU A 25 2.79 16.21 6.90
N LYS A 26 3.73 15.59 6.16
CA LYS A 26 3.65 14.16 5.87
C LYS A 26 3.79 13.32 7.14
N ILE A 27 4.79 13.60 7.98
CA ILE A 27 5.00 12.86 9.23
C ILE A 27 3.91 13.13 10.28
N LYS A 28 3.20 14.26 10.21
CA LYS A 28 2.02 14.51 11.06
C LYS A 28 0.91 13.51 10.82
N ASN A 29 0.73 13.04 9.59
CA ASN A 29 -0.26 12.01 9.25
C ASN A 29 0.23 10.59 9.60
N LEU A 30 1.53 10.41 9.82
CA LEU A 30 2.16 9.15 10.19
C LEU A 30 2.08 8.95 11.72
N ILE A 31 0.88 8.73 12.22
CA ILE A 31 0.62 8.45 13.64
C ILE A 31 0.77 6.97 13.97
N PRO A 32 1.03 6.58 15.23
CA PRO A 32 0.97 5.18 15.63
C PRO A 32 -0.37 4.54 15.24
N LYS A 33 -0.31 3.30 14.74
CA LYS A 33 -1.37 2.51 14.09
C LYS A 33 -1.71 2.92 12.65
N ALA A 34 -1.19 4.03 12.14
CA ALA A 34 -1.39 4.40 10.73
C ALA A 34 -0.67 3.42 9.80
N TYR A 35 -1.18 3.31 8.57
CA TYR A 35 -0.57 2.49 7.54
C TYR A 35 0.23 3.36 6.59
N CYS A 36 1.33 2.81 6.11
CA CYS A 36 2.21 3.48 5.18
C CYS A 36 2.71 2.50 4.13
N ARG A 37 3.03 3.00 2.95
CA ARG A 37 3.64 2.23 1.88
C ARG A 37 5.03 2.76 1.58
N HIS A 38 5.98 1.85 1.54
CA HIS A 38 7.33 2.06 1.07
C HIS A 38 7.52 1.43 -0.32
N ARG A 39 8.34 2.05 -1.16
CA ARG A 39 8.63 1.55 -2.52
C ARG A 39 9.31 0.18 -2.53
N SER A 40 10.24 -0.07 -1.60
CA SER A 40 11.05 -1.29 -1.57
C SER A 40 10.53 -2.36 -0.61
N TRP A 41 9.90 -1.94 0.49
CA TRP A 41 9.45 -2.84 1.55
C TRP A 41 7.96 -3.14 1.50
N GLY A 42 7.22 -2.42 0.66
CA GLY A 42 5.78 -2.54 0.52
C GLY A 42 5.03 -1.87 1.67
N VAL A 43 3.90 -2.45 2.04
CA VAL A 43 2.99 -1.90 3.04
C VAL A 43 3.50 -2.22 4.44
N GLY A 44 3.40 -1.24 5.33
CA GLY A 44 3.70 -1.38 6.75
C GLY A 44 2.72 -0.61 7.62
N GLN A 45 2.77 -0.90 8.91
CA GLN A 45 2.01 -0.21 9.95
C GLN A 45 2.99 0.46 10.91
N ILE A 46 2.71 1.70 11.27
CA ILE A 46 3.51 2.42 12.26
C ILE A 46 3.16 1.88 13.64
N THR A 47 4.14 1.31 14.29
CA THR A 47 4.00 0.77 15.64
C THR A 47 4.20 1.89 16.65
N GLN A 48 5.23 2.71 16.47
CA GLN A 48 5.59 3.76 17.42
C GLN A 48 6.22 4.96 16.70
N LYS A 49 6.07 6.14 17.31
CA LYS A 49 6.76 7.37 16.93
C LYS A 49 7.70 7.75 18.09
N ASP A 50 9.00 7.67 17.86
CA ASP A 50 10.02 8.01 18.83
C ASP A 50 10.55 9.41 18.52
N GLU A 51 9.88 10.42 19.08
CA GLU A 51 10.26 11.82 18.90
C GLU A 51 11.63 12.13 19.50
N ALA A 52 12.03 11.40 20.55
CA ALA A 52 13.35 11.52 21.16
C ALA A 52 14.49 10.97 20.28
N LEU A 53 14.20 10.01 19.41
CA LEU A 53 15.18 9.41 18.48
C LEU A 53 15.06 9.97 17.06
N GLY A 54 14.09 10.84 16.80
CA GLY A 54 13.85 11.33 15.45
C GLY A 54 13.36 10.24 14.48
N ALA A 55 12.73 9.17 14.97
CA ALA A 55 12.43 7.99 14.15
C ALA A 55 11.03 7.38 14.40
N PHE A 56 10.49 6.73 13.37
CA PHE A 56 9.32 5.87 13.44
C PHE A 56 9.74 4.40 13.52
N LEU A 57 9.07 3.65 14.39
CA LEU A 57 9.12 2.20 14.38
C LEU A 57 7.97 1.67 13.51
N ILE A 58 8.30 0.99 12.43
CA ILE A 58 7.35 0.54 11.41
C ILE A 58 7.45 -0.96 11.22
N ASP A 59 6.33 -1.65 11.34
CA ASP A 59 6.17 -3.05 10.98
C ASP A 59 5.79 -3.17 9.51
N PHE A 60 6.78 -3.31 8.63
CA PHE A 60 6.54 -3.68 7.24
C PHE A 60 6.19 -5.16 7.13
N ARG A 61 5.37 -5.50 6.12
CA ARG A 61 5.06 -6.90 5.82
C ARG A 61 6.31 -7.75 5.58
N THR A 62 7.31 -7.17 4.91
CA THR A 62 8.57 -7.84 4.58
C THR A 62 9.58 -7.78 5.72
N LYS A 63 9.52 -6.73 6.56
CA LYS A 63 10.47 -6.48 7.65
C LYS A 63 9.77 -5.81 8.84
N LYS A 64 9.56 -6.60 9.89
CA LYS A 64 8.93 -6.16 11.13
C LYS A 64 9.89 -5.36 12.01
N GLY A 65 9.36 -4.38 12.74
CA GLY A 65 10.13 -3.54 13.68
C GLY A 65 11.28 -2.73 13.04
N HIS A 66 11.09 -2.21 11.82
CA HIS A 66 12.11 -1.40 11.17
C HIS A 66 12.04 0.05 11.69
N SER A 67 13.14 0.54 12.25
CA SER A 67 13.28 1.95 12.64
C SER A 67 13.66 2.80 11.43
N MET A 68 12.95 3.90 11.21
CA MET A 68 13.14 4.81 10.09
C MET A 68 13.08 6.26 10.55
N GLU A 69 14.10 7.05 10.23
CA GLU A 69 14.17 8.47 10.60
C GLU A 69 13.08 9.30 9.94
N PHE A 70 12.66 10.39 10.60
CA PHE A 70 11.52 11.19 10.17
C PHE A 70 11.72 11.85 8.80
N GLY A 71 12.93 12.34 8.49
CA GLY A 71 13.23 12.92 7.17
C GLY A 71 13.05 11.89 6.07
N TYR A 72 13.72 10.74 6.21
CA TYR A 72 13.61 9.65 5.24
C TYR A 72 12.18 9.09 5.15
N ALA A 73 11.48 8.98 6.28
CA ALA A 73 10.09 8.56 6.35
C ALA A 73 9.17 9.52 5.59
N ALA A 74 9.35 10.82 5.74
CA ALA A 74 8.56 11.82 5.04
C ALA A 74 8.72 11.75 3.51
N GLU A 75 9.92 11.44 3.04
CA GLU A 75 10.19 11.34 1.61
C GLU A 75 9.80 9.98 1.01
N SER A 76 10.10 8.91 1.74
CA SER A 76 10.00 7.54 1.24
C SER A 76 8.66 6.85 1.55
N LEU A 77 7.94 7.30 2.57
CA LEU A 77 6.66 6.72 2.96
C LEU A 77 5.50 7.50 2.36
N LYS A 78 4.56 6.75 1.81
CA LYS A 78 3.24 7.26 1.43
C LYS A 78 2.23 6.82 2.48
N HIS A 79 1.63 7.78 3.18
CA HIS A 79 0.51 7.50 4.09
C HIS A 79 -0.63 6.82 3.33
N LEU A 80 -1.17 5.75 3.92
CA LEU A 80 -2.32 5.02 3.42
C LEU A 80 -3.47 5.13 4.42
N PRO A 81 -4.68 5.52 3.99
CA PRO A 81 -5.85 5.50 4.86
C PRO A 81 -6.19 4.06 5.30
N ASP A 82 -6.87 3.92 6.45
CA ASP A 82 -7.25 2.60 7.01
C ASP A 82 -8.12 1.79 6.03
N GLU A 83 -8.98 2.48 5.28
CA GLU A 83 -9.85 1.89 4.27
C GLU A 83 -9.11 1.50 2.98
N HIS A 84 -7.84 1.89 2.83
CA HIS A 84 -7.06 1.55 1.65
C HIS A 84 -6.89 0.03 1.54
N LEU A 85 -7.07 -0.52 0.34
CA LEU A 85 -6.93 -1.95 0.04
C LEU A 85 -5.66 -2.53 0.67
N GLU A 86 -4.50 -1.92 0.41
CA GLU A 86 -3.21 -2.37 0.94
C GLU A 86 -3.15 -2.42 2.47
N ALA A 87 -3.75 -1.44 3.16
CA ALA A 87 -3.85 -1.42 4.62
C ALA A 87 -4.74 -2.55 5.13
N ARG A 88 -5.90 -2.77 4.49
CA ARG A 88 -6.81 -3.88 4.82
C ARG A 88 -6.18 -5.23 4.54
N ILE A 89 -5.43 -5.41 3.46
CA ILE A 89 -4.71 -6.67 3.21
C ILE A 89 -3.70 -6.90 4.34
N LEU A 90 -3.03 -5.87 4.87
CA LEU A 90 -2.09 -6.03 5.99
C LEU A 90 -2.82 -6.41 7.29
N ARG A 91 -3.93 -5.74 7.58
CA ARG A 91 -4.73 -5.92 8.80
C ARG A 91 -5.52 -7.24 8.81
N GLU A 92 -6.15 -7.58 7.70
CA GLU A 92 -7.19 -8.61 7.57
C GLU A 92 -7.09 -9.35 6.23
N THR A 93 -5.94 -9.96 5.94
CA THR A 93 -5.69 -10.68 4.67
C THR A 93 -6.76 -11.75 4.38
N ASP A 94 -7.23 -12.47 5.40
CA ASP A 94 -8.21 -13.55 5.26
C ASP A 94 -9.61 -13.04 4.88
N ALA A 95 -10.05 -11.95 5.52
CA ALA A 95 -11.31 -11.27 5.18
C ALA A 95 -11.25 -10.74 3.75
N ILE A 96 -10.12 -10.15 3.35
CA ILE A 96 -9.92 -9.67 1.99
C ILE A 96 -9.92 -10.82 0.97
N ARG A 97 -9.30 -11.96 1.28
CA ARG A 97 -9.35 -13.16 0.41
C ARG A 97 -10.78 -13.65 0.21
N THR A 98 -11.54 -13.72 1.29
CA THR A 98 -12.95 -14.12 1.27
C THR A 98 -13.77 -13.13 0.44
N MET A 99 -13.59 -11.82 0.65
CA MET A 99 -14.25 -10.77 -0.12
C MET A 99 -13.91 -10.86 -1.61
N ALA A 100 -12.65 -11.15 -1.94
CA ALA A 100 -12.21 -11.29 -3.32
C ALA A 100 -12.71 -12.60 -3.99
N GLN A 101 -13.27 -13.55 -3.24
CA GLN A 101 -13.91 -14.75 -3.78
C GLN A 101 -15.44 -14.60 -3.85
N ASP A 102 -16.05 -14.11 -2.79
CA ASP A 102 -17.51 -14.02 -2.63
C ASP A 102 -18.06 -12.72 -3.28
N GLN A 103 -17.36 -11.61 -3.10
CA GLN A 103 -17.76 -10.27 -3.52
C GLN A 103 -16.73 -9.60 -4.43
N VAL A 104 -16.43 -10.25 -5.55
CA VAL A 104 -15.41 -9.79 -6.52
C VAL A 104 -15.64 -8.34 -6.98
N ALA A 105 -16.90 -7.93 -7.19
CA ALA A 105 -17.25 -6.57 -7.61
C ALA A 105 -16.88 -5.54 -6.53
N GLU A 106 -17.32 -5.75 -5.29
CA GLU A 106 -17.02 -4.85 -4.16
C GLU A 106 -15.53 -4.80 -3.85
N PHE A 107 -14.84 -5.94 -3.95
CA PHE A 107 -13.40 -5.98 -3.78
C PHE A 107 -12.67 -5.18 -4.88
N MET A 108 -13.10 -5.30 -6.13
CA MET A 108 -12.56 -4.48 -7.22
C MET A 108 -12.89 -3.00 -7.03
N LYS A 109 -14.07 -2.68 -6.49
CA LYS A 109 -14.48 -1.30 -6.19
C LYS A 109 -13.53 -0.71 -5.17
N LEU A 110 -13.33 -1.41 -4.05
CA LEU A 110 -12.38 -1.02 -3.00
C LEU A 110 -10.98 -0.80 -3.57
N ALA A 111 -10.52 -1.72 -4.43
CA ALA A 111 -9.20 -1.63 -5.05
C ALA A 111 -9.07 -0.41 -5.98
N VAL A 112 -10.10 -0.14 -6.79
CA VAL A 112 -10.15 1.00 -7.69
C VAL A 112 -10.27 2.31 -6.92
N ASP A 113 -11.08 2.38 -5.87
CA ASP A 113 -11.19 3.58 -5.05
C ASP A 113 -9.91 3.86 -4.24
N SER A 114 -9.24 2.80 -3.76
CA SER A 114 -7.97 2.92 -3.06
C SER A 114 -6.85 3.42 -3.99
N LEU A 115 -6.71 2.81 -5.16
CA LEU A 115 -5.62 3.11 -6.09
C LEU A 115 -5.94 4.31 -7.00
N LYS A 116 -7.21 4.65 -7.21
CA LYS A 116 -7.73 5.69 -8.11
C LYS A 116 -7.02 5.68 -9.47
N LYS A 117 -6.20 6.70 -9.74
CA LYS A 117 -5.43 6.83 -11.00
C LYS A 117 -4.34 5.79 -11.17
N GLU A 118 -3.97 5.09 -10.11
CA GLU A 118 -3.02 3.99 -10.11
C GLU A 118 -3.71 2.63 -10.25
N ALA A 119 -5.05 2.56 -10.37
CA ALA A 119 -5.85 1.33 -10.45
C ALA A 119 -5.70 0.59 -11.80
N THR A 120 -4.47 0.42 -12.26
CA THR A 120 -4.12 -0.34 -13.46
C THR A 120 -4.11 -1.84 -13.15
N PRO A 121 -4.37 -2.71 -14.14
CA PRO A 121 -4.25 -4.16 -13.99
C PRO A 121 -2.91 -4.60 -13.41
N LEU A 122 -1.82 -3.94 -13.84
CA LEU A 122 -0.47 -4.22 -13.36
C LEU A 122 -0.33 -3.85 -11.87
N ARG A 123 -0.77 -2.66 -11.47
CA ARG A 123 -0.68 -2.21 -10.08
C ARG A 123 -1.58 -3.04 -9.14
N LEU A 124 -2.75 -3.45 -9.62
CA LEU A 124 -3.66 -4.34 -8.90
C LEU A 124 -2.99 -5.70 -8.69
N GLU A 125 -2.38 -6.25 -9.73
CA GLU A 125 -1.61 -7.50 -9.63
C GLU A 125 -0.51 -7.40 -8.59
N GLU A 126 0.31 -6.34 -8.61
CA GLU A 126 1.36 -6.12 -7.60
C GLU A 126 0.84 -5.93 -6.17
N ALA A 127 -0.32 -5.29 -6.00
CA ALA A 127 -0.90 -5.08 -4.67
C ALA A 127 -1.50 -6.37 -4.09
N MET A 128 -2.03 -7.24 -4.97
CA MET A 128 -2.75 -8.45 -4.58
C MET A 128 -1.88 -9.70 -4.59
N VAL A 129 -0.88 -9.79 -5.45
CA VAL A 129 0.03 -10.94 -5.58
C VAL A 129 1.36 -10.61 -4.88
N PRO A 130 1.90 -11.50 -4.04
CA PRO A 130 1.42 -12.83 -3.66
C PRO A 130 0.48 -12.83 -2.42
N HIS A 131 0.01 -11.67 -1.99
CA HIS A 131 -0.58 -11.48 -0.66
C HIS A 131 -2.01 -12.02 -0.52
N VAL A 132 -2.91 -11.59 -1.40
CA VAL A 132 -4.29 -12.06 -1.51
C VAL A 132 -4.32 -13.35 -2.32
N PHE A 133 -3.63 -13.38 -3.46
CA PHE A 133 -3.64 -14.51 -4.38
C PHE A 133 -2.22 -14.97 -4.72
N PRO A 134 -2.00 -16.27 -4.94
CA PRO A 134 -0.79 -16.72 -5.62
C PRO A 134 -0.78 -16.21 -7.07
N ALA A 135 0.41 -16.04 -7.65
CA ALA A 135 0.58 -15.52 -9.01
C ALA A 135 -0.23 -16.34 -10.05
N GLU A 136 -0.32 -17.66 -9.86
CA GLU A 136 -1.11 -18.55 -10.71
C GLU A 136 -2.62 -18.33 -10.58
N GLY A 137 -3.09 -17.92 -9.41
CA GLY A 137 -4.50 -17.66 -9.10
C GLY A 137 -4.99 -16.31 -9.64
N TRP A 138 -4.09 -15.34 -9.82
CA TRP A 138 -4.42 -14.00 -10.30
C TRP A 138 -5.15 -14.02 -11.63
N LYS A 139 -4.67 -14.77 -12.62
CA LYS A 139 -5.31 -14.82 -13.96
C LYS A 139 -6.76 -15.28 -13.89
N LYS A 140 -7.06 -16.27 -13.05
CA LYS A 140 -8.42 -16.80 -12.84
C LYS A 140 -9.31 -15.76 -12.14
N PHE A 141 -8.79 -15.12 -11.10
CA PHE A 141 -9.47 -14.04 -10.40
C PHE A 141 -9.74 -12.85 -11.35
N TRP A 142 -8.75 -12.44 -12.15
CA TRP A 142 -8.87 -11.33 -13.09
C TRP A 142 -9.97 -11.55 -14.15
N GLU A 143 -10.13 -12.77 -14.66
CA GLU A 143 -11.26 -13.10 -15.53
C GLU A 143 -12.61 -12.96 -14.81
N ALA A 144 -12.71 -13.40 -13.56
CA ALA A 144 -13.90 -13.23 -12.74
C ALA A 144 -14.19 -11.75 -12.43
N ALA A 145 -13.16 -10.98 -12.08
CA ALA A 145 -13.20 -9.55 -11.83
C ALA A 145 -13.67 -8.79 -13.08
N LYS A 146 -13.10 -9.07 -14.25
CA LYS A 146 -13.58 -8.48 -15.52
C LYS A 146 -15.05 -8.79 -15.79
N ARG A 147 -15.50 -10.02 -15.51
CA ARG A 147 -16.92 -10.39 -15.66
C ARG A 147 -17.81 -9.64 -14.66
N ALA A 148 -17.38 -9.50 -13.41
CA ALA A 148 -18.09 -8.76 -12.38
C ALA A 148 -18.17 -7.26 -12.71
N MET A 149 -17.03 -6.65 -13.05
CA MET A 149 -16.96 -5.25 -13.49
C MET A 149 -17.82 -5.00 -14.74
N LYS A 150 -17.84 -5.91 -15.72
CA LYS A 150 -18.73 -5.76 -16.89
C LYS A 150 -20.22 -5.84 -16.56
N LYS A 151 -20.60 -6.50 -15.46
CA LYS A 151 -21.99 -6.55 -15.00
C LYS A 151 -22.41 -5.28 -14.27
N ASP A 152 -21.46 -4.56 -13.72
CA ASP A 152 -21.70 -3.36 -12.93
C ASP A 152 -21.37 -2.13 -13.77
N ALA A 153 -22.41 -1.42 -14.19
CA ALA A 153 -22.31 -0.27 -15.10
C ALA A 153 -21.48 0.89 -14.53
N LYS A 154 -21.17 0.88 -13.23
CA LYS A 154 -20.32 1.87 -12.58
C LYS A 154 -18.84 1.67 -12.85
N PHE A 155 -18.42 0.46 -13.24
CA PHE A 155 -17.02 0.21 -13.60
C PHE A 155 -16.73 0.62 -15.05
N VAL A 156 -15.80 1.55 -15.19
CA VAL A 156 -15.22 1.94 -16.47
C VAL A 156 -13.93 1.17 -16.65
N ILE A 157 -14.01 0.06 -17.39
CA ILE A 157 -12.84 -0.71 -17.79
C ILE A 157 -12.24 -0.06 -19.03
N PRO A 158 -11.00 0.47 -18.97
CA PRO A 158 -10.39 1.09 -20.13
C PRO A 158 -10.02 0.05 -21.19
N GLY A 159 -9.97 0.50 -22.45
CA GLY A 159 -9.58 -0.35 -23.58
C GLY A 159 -8.09 -0.74 -23.57
N LYS A 160 -7.24 0.04 -22.90
CA LYS A 160 -5.80 -0.21 -22.82
C LYS A 160 -5.39 -0.71 -21.44
N LYS A 161 -4.46 -1.66 -21.42
CA LYS A 161 -3.96 -2.31 -20.18
C LYS A 161 -3.14 -1.39 -19.25
N HIS A 162 -2.72 -0.22 -19.72
CA HIS A 162 -1.99 0.78 -18.93
C HIS A 162 -2.88 1.90 -18.40
N GLU A 163 -4.15 1.91 -18.77
CA GLU A 163 -5.11 2.88 -18.26
C GLU A 163 -5.71 2.37 -16.94
N PRO A 164 -5.98 3.26 -15.98
CA PRO A 164 -6.59 2.88 -14.72
C PRO A 164 -8.08 2.56 -14.92
N ILE A 165 -8.52 1.51 -14.25
CA ILE A 165 -9.94 1.23 -14.09
C ILE A 165 -10.53 2.35 -13.22
N GLN A 166 -11.69 2.85 -13.60
CA GLN A 166 -12.39 3.86 -12.82
C GLN A 166 -13.72 3.30 -12.32
N TYR A 167 -14.11 3.72 -11.13
CA TYR A 167 -15.43 3.45 -10.58
C TYR A 167 -16.16 4.78 -10.50
N LEU A 168 -17.28 4.88 -11.19
CA LEU A 168 -18.16 6.04 -11.15
C LEU A 168 -19.00 5.91 -9.87
N GLU A 169 -18.47 6.46 -8.78
CA GLU A 169 -19.25 6.73 -7.58
C GLU A 169 -20.00 8.05 -7.83
N GLU A 170 -21.33 7.97 -7.79
CA GLU A 170 -22.25 9.09 -8.08
C GLU A 170 -22.28 10.10 -6.92
#